data_AF-A0A1E4HVJ1-F1
#
_entry.id   AF-A0A1E4HVJ1-F1
#
_cell.length_a   1.000
_cell.length_b   1.000
_cell.length_c   1.000
_cell.angle_alpha   90.00
_cell.angle_beta   90.00
_cell.angle_gamma   90.00
#
_symmetry.space_group_name_H-M   'P 1'
#
loop_
_entity.id
_entity.type
_entity.pdbx_description
1 polymer ?
#
loop_
_entity_poly.entity_id
_entity_poly.type
_entity_poly.pdbx_seq_one_letter_code
_entity_poly.pdbx_strand_id
1 'polypeptide(L)'
;MELAVVCIVLLACYFLFRFGSSSISWLTGGRFRAYRLLAERYHGRYESRGLYDPPTVSFFRQNSLVRVGLAPVPPGQRANPRTRVVARFTSGIPFRLELAPNVRQAPRQAPKGTRPVKLGISILDRDFSVRTNDTEMARDFLNPHVVSAICDLQAMVVPGGMLVSINPERLLVQVDRNLGLGVETLDRAVADALVLHDGLLVGVSRWVSAGINIVSNQAEPGNDEAPPTCKVCGEAIGEAPVIVCSACQTPHHRDCWEFVGGCSIYGCNCKIGTLE
;
A
#
# COMPACT_ATOMS: atom_id res chain seq x y z
N MET A 1 -30.31 -53.09 23.14
CA MET A 1 -30.14 -52.85 21.69
C MET A 1 -30.09 -51.36 21.37
N GLU A 2 -30.99 -50.53 21.91
CA GLU A 2 -31.07 -49.10 21.57
C GLU A 2 -29.78 -48.32 21.84
N LEU A 3 -29.13 -48.53 23.00
CA LEU A 3 -27.88 -47.84 23.34
C LEU A 3 -26.75 -48.14 22.34
N ALA A 4 -26.67 -49.38 21.84
CA ALA A 4 -25.65 -49.80 20.88
C ALA A 4 -25.88 -49.13 19.51
N VAL A 5 -27.15 -49.00 19.09
CA VAL A 5 -27.51 -48.30 17.84
C VAL A 5 -27.16 -46.81 17.94
N VAL A 6 -27.47 -46.16 19.07
CA VAL A 6 -27.10 -44.75 19.29
C VAL A 6 -25.58 -44.57 19.26
N CYS A 7 -24.82 -45.43 19.93
CA CYS A 7 -23.35 -45.38 19.90
C CYS A 7 -22.77 -45.54 18.48
N ILE A 8 -23.32 -46.47 17.69
CA ILE A 8 -22.88 -46.69 16.30
C ILE A 8 -23.19 -45.46 15.44
N VAL A 9 -24.38 -44.86 15.58
CA VAL A 9 -24.76 -43.66 14.83
C VAL A 9 -23.85 -42.48 15.19
N LEU A 10 -23.58 -42.25 16.49
CA LEU A 10 -22.68 -41.17 16.93
C LEU A 10 -21.24 -41.38 16.43
N LEU A 11 -20.73 -42.61 16.48
CA LEU A 11 -19.42 -42.95 15.91
C LEU A 11 -19.38 -42.72 14.39
N ALA A 12 -20.41 -43.15 13.66
CA ALA A 12 -20.51 -42.94 12.22
C ALA A 12 -20.54 -41.44 11.86
N CYS A 13 -21.34 -40.63 12.59
CA CYS A 13 -21.36 -39.18 12.43
C CYS A 13 -20.00 -38.54 12.74
N TYR A 14 -19.33 -38.97 13.82
CA TYR A 14 -17.99 -38.49 14.17
C TYR A 14 -16.96 -38.81 13.08
N PHE A 15 -16.96 -40.04 12.56
CA PHE A 15 -16.07 -40.43 11.46
C PHE A 15 -16.38 -39.68 10.17
N LEU A 16 -17.65 -39.50 9.81
CA LEU A 16 -18.06 -38.68 8.66
C LEU A 16 -17.60 -37.23 8.80
N PHE A 17 -17.76 -36.63 9.98
CA PHE A 17 -17.33 -35.25 10.22
C PHE A 17 -15.80 -35.12 10.18
N ARG A 18 -15.09 -36.08 10.76
CA ARG A 18 -13.63 -36.09 10.80
C ARG A 18 -13.01 -36.36 9.42
N PHE A 19 -13.49 -37.37 8.69
CA PHE A 19 -13.05 -37.64 7.32
C PHE A 19 -13.46 -36.52 6.36
N GLY A 20 -14.69 -36.01 6.48
CA GLY A 20 -15.15 -34.84 5.72
C GLY A 20 -14.25 -33.63 5.93
N SER A 21 -13.87 -33.33 7.17
CA SER A 21 -12.96 -32.22 7.49
C SER A 21 -11.55 -32.40 6.89
N SER A 22 -11.02 -33.62 6.89
CA SER A 22 -9.71 -33.94 6.30
C SER A 22 -9.74 -33.84 4.77
N SER A 23 -10.79 -34.35 4.11
CA SER A 23 -10.97 -34.24 2.67
C SER A 23 -11.16 -32.77 2.23
N ILE A 24 -11.90 -31.98 3.01
CA ILE A 24 -12.02 -30.53 2.79
C ILE A 24 -10.67 -29.84 2.99
N SER A 25 -9.87 -30.22 3.98
CA SER A 25 -8.53 -29.65 4.21
C SER A 25 -7.54 -29.97 3.08
N TRP A 26 -7.66 -31.15 2.46
CA TRP A 26 -6.81 -31.57 1.35
C TRP A 26 -7.22 -30.85 0.05
N LEU A 27 -8.52 -30.75 -0.21
CA LEU A 27 -9.07 -29.98 -1.33
C LEU A 27 -8.76 -28.48 -1.21
N THR A 28 -8.79 -27.93 0.01
CA THR A 28 -8.42 -26.52 0.28
C THR A 28 -6.90 -26.31 0.38
N GLY A 29 -6.14 -27.34 0.74
CA GLY A 29 -4.68 -27.30 0.82
C GLY A 29 -4.01 -27.05 -0.53
N GLY A 30 -4.59 -27.60 -1.62
CA GLY A 30 -4.15 -27.28 -2.99
C GLY A 30 -4.47 -25.84 -3.40
N ARG A 31 -5.62 -25.30 -2.95
CA ARG A 31 -6.15 -23.99 -3.37
C ARG A 31 -5.22 -22.82 -3.04
N PHE A 32 -4.40 -22.93 -2.00
CA PHE A 32 -3.49 -21.87 -1.57
C PHE A 32 -2.02 -22.30 -1.51
N ARG A 33 -1.65 -23.35 -2.27
CA ARG A 33 -0.27 -23.86 -2.34
C ARG A 33 0.74 -22.76 -2.70
N ALA A 34 0.39 -21.89 -3.66
CA ALA A 34 1.25 -20.78 -4.10
C ALA A 34 1.62 -19.84 -2.94
N TYR A 35 0.67 -19.46 -2.10
CA TYR A 35 0.92 -18.57 -0.96
C TYR A 35 1.76 -19.23 0.14
N ARG A 36 1.60 -20.54 0.38
CA ARG A 36 2.43 -21.25 1.36
C ARG A 36 3.88 -21.35 0.91
N LEU A 37 4.11 -21.72 -0.35
CA LEU A 37 5.46 -21.75 -0.94
C LEU A 37 6.09 -20.36 -1.01
N LEU A 38 5.28 -19.33 -1.27
CA LEU A 38 5.73 -17.94 -1.20
C LEU A 38 6.18 -17.57 0.22
N ALA A 39 5.38 -17.93 1.23
CA ALA A 39 5.76 -17.69 2.63
C ALA A 39 7.07 -18.39 3.00
N GLU A 40 7.25 -19.64 2.58
CA GLU A 40 8.49 -20.38 2.80
C GLU A 40 9.69 -19.71 2.12
N ARG A 41 9.56 -19.35 0.83
CA ARG A 41 10.62 -18.74 0.04
C ARG A 41 11.09 -17.38 0.57
N TYR A 42 10.16 -16.56 1.06
CA TYR A 42 10.47 -15.23 1.59
C TYR A 42 10.60 -15.22 3.11
N HIS A 43 10.72 -16.39 3.75
CA HIS A 43 10.78 -16.55 5.22
C HIS A 43 9.68 -15.75 5.95
N GLY A 44 8.49 -15.75 5.36
CA GLY A 44 7.32 -15.03 5.81
C GLY A 44 6.33 -15.88 6.59
N ARG A 45 5.25 -15.23 7.02
CA ARG A 45 4.10 -15.83 7.67
C ARG A 45 2.94 -15.94 6.69
N TYR A 46 2.40 -17.14 6.55
CA TYR A 46 1.13 -17.38 5.87
C TYR A 46 -0.04 -17.23 6.85
N GLU A 47 -1.06 -16.46 6.47
CA GLU A 47 -2.28 -16.22 7.23
C GLU A 47 -3.51 -16.55 6.36
N SER A 48 -4.41 -17.40 6.89
CA SER A 48 -5.73 -17.66 6.31
C SER A 48 -6.78 -17.63 7.42
N ARG A 49 -7.66 -16.62 7.43
CA ARG A 49 -8.71 -16.46 8.44
C ARG A 49 -9.99 -17.19 8.00
N GLY A 50 -9.93 -18.53 7.98
CA GLY A 50 -11.07 -19.37 7.60
C GLY A 50 -11.26 -19.57 6.10
N LEU A 51 -12.42 -20.12 5.72
CA LEU A 51 -12.73 -20.53 4.34
C LEU A 51 -13.02 -19.36 3.38
N TYR A 52 -13.43 -18.21 3.92
CA TYR A 52 -13.89 -17.06 3.14
C TYR A 52 -12.86 -15.93 3.05
N ASP A 53 -11.94 -15.81 4.01
CA ASP A 53 -10.93 -14.77 3.95
C ASP A 53 -9.83 -15.12 2.94
N PRO A 54 -9.42 -14.16 2.10
CA PRO A 54 -8.37 -14.40 1.13
C PRO A 54 -7.04 -14.70 1.84
N PRO A 55 -6.24 -15.65 1.30
CA PRO A 55 -4.93 -15.96 1.84
C PRO A 55 -4.04 -14.71 1.78
N THR A 56 -3.25 -14.52 2.83
CA THR A 56 -2.28 -13.43 2.91
C THR A 56 -0.93 -14.01 3.32
N VAL A 57 0.14 -13.49 2.74
CA VAL A 57 1.53 -13.77 3.13
C VAL A 57 2.15 -12.46 3.56
N SER A 58 2.85 -12.46 4.69
CA SER A 58 3.57 -11.28 5.17
C SER A 58 5.01 -11.60 5.51
N PHE A 59 5.95 -10.75 5.08
CA PHE A 59 7.38 -10.87 5.37
C PHE A 59 8.03 -9.49 5.43
N PHE A 60 9.24 -9.40 5.96
CA PHE A 60 10.00 -8.16 6.01
C PHE A 60 10.98 -8.04 4.83
N ARG A 61 11.13 -6.84 4.28
CA ARG A 61 12.13 -6.49 3.27
C ARG A 61 12.66 -5.08 3.55
N GLN A 62 13.97 -4.94 3.80
CA GLN A 62 14.63 -3.64 4.05
C GLN A 62 13.84 -2.73 5.02
N ASN A 63 13.42 -3.28 6.17
CA ASN A 63 12.62 -2.60 7.19
C ASN A 63 11.19 -2.19 6.79
N SER A 64 10.68 -2.70 5.67
CA SER A 64 9.28 -2.60 5.27
C SER A 64 8.54 -3.90 5.52
N LEU A 65 7.30 -3.82 6.00
CA LEU A 65 6.40 -4.99 6.08
C LEU A 65 5.70 -5.18 4.74
N VAL A 66 6.05 -6.24 4.03
CA VAL A 66 5.43 -6.64 2.76
C VAL A 66 4.26 -7.57 3.04
N ARG A 67 3.10 -7.29 2.47
CA ARG A 67 1.90 -8.15 2.51
C ARG A 67 1.44 -8.46 1.09
N VAL A 68 1.38 -9.74 0.77
CA VAL A 68 0.91 -10.28 -0.51
C VAL A 68 -0.42 -10.98 -0.28
N GLY A 69 -1.41 -10.71 -1.10
CA GLY A 69 -2.72 -11.36 -0.98
C GLY A 69 -3.69 -10.92 -2.05
N LEU A 70 -4.93 -11.37 -1.95
CA LEU A 70 -5.99 -10.86 -2.81
C LEU A 70 -6.50 -9.51 -2.29
N ALA A 71 -6.86 -8.62 -3.21
CA ALA A 71 -7.56 -7.39 -2.90
C ALA A 71 -8.97 -7.73 -2.38
N PRO A 72 -9.45 -7.04 -1.32
CA PRO A 72 -10.81 -7.22 -0.86
C PRO A 72 -11.79 -6.82 -1.96
N VAL A 73 -12.84 -7.60 -2.12
CA VAL A 73 -13.95 -7.30 -3.04
C VAL A 73 -15.03 -6.59 -2.21
N PRO A 74 -15.39 -5.33 -2.54
CA PRO A 74 -16.48 -4.65 -1.86
C PRO A 74 -17.78 -5.48 -1.91
N PRO A 75 -18.56 -5.55 -0.82
CA PRO A 75 -19.85 -6.23 -0.82
C PRO A 75 -20.74 -5.71 -1.96
N GLY A 76 -21.38 -6.63 -2.69
CA GLY A 76 -22.29 -6.28 -3.79
C GLY A 76 -21.62 -6.00 -5.14
N GLN A 77 -20.29 -5.98 -5.22
CA GLN A 77 -19.59 -5.81 -6.50
C GLN A 77 -19.01 -7.15 -6.99
N ARG A 78 -19.39 -7.57 -8.20
CA ARG A 78 -18.69 -8.66 -8.90
C ARG A 78 -17.38 -8.10 -9.47
N ALA A 79 -16.32 -8.16 -8.69
CA ALA A 79 -14.98 -7.84 -9.16
C ALA A 79 -14.19 -9.12 -9.42
N ASN A 80 -13.46 -9.14 -10.53
CA ASN A 80 -12.46 -10.18 -10.74
C ASN A 80 -11.44 -10.14 -9.59
N PRO A 81 -11.01 -11.29 -9.06
CA PRO A 81 -10.03 -11.33 -7.99
C PRO A 81 -8.71 -10.71 -8.47
N ARG A 82 -8.13 -9.85 -7.62
CA ARG A 82 -6.92 -9.07 -7.93
C ARG A 82 -5.84 -9.43 -6.93
N THR A 83 -4.63 -9.72 -7.39
CA THR A 83 -3.47 -9.89 -6.52
C THR A 83 -2.91 -8.50 -6.18
N ARG A 84 -2.53 -8.30 -4.92
CA ARG A 84 -1.83 -7.10 -4.46
C ARG A 84 -0.57 -7.46 -3.69
N VAL A 85 0.47 -6.66 -3.88
CA VAL A 85 1.68 -6.61 -3.07
C VAL A 85 1.73 -5.23 -2.43
N VAL A 86 1.74 -5.19 -1.10
CA VAL A 86 1.76 -3.95 -0.33
C VAL A 86 2.99 -3.93 0.55
N ALA A 87 3.92 -3.03 0.30
CA ALA A 87 5.06 -2.79 1.18
C ALA A 87 4.77 -1.54 2.02
N ARG A 88 4.64 -1.70 3.34
CA ARG A 88 4.45 -0.58 4.28
C ARG A 88 5.79 -0.11 4.80
N PHE A 89 6.06 1.18 4.66
CA PHE A 89 7.28 1.80 5.15
C PHE A 89 7.19 2.02 6.66
N THR A 90 8.31 1.85 7.34
CA THR A 90 8.45 2.13 8.78
C THR A 90 8.64 3.62 9.03
N SER A 91 9.51 4.25 8.24
CA SER A 91 9.64 5.70 8.12
C SER A 91 8.91 6.13 6.85
N GLY A 92 7.93 7.04 6.97
CA GLY A 92 7.20 7.50 5.80
C GLY A 92 8.11 8.18 4.78
N ILE A 93 7.74 8.15 3.50
CA ILE A 93 8.52 8.76 2.41
C ILE A 93 7.81 10.01 1.85
N PRO A 94 8.51 11.11 1.54
CA PRO A 94 7.88 12.33 1.02
C PRO A 94 7.55 12.24 -0.49
N PHE A 95 7.16 11.04 -0.96
CA PHE A 95 6.96 10.75 -2.37
C PHE A 95 5.57 10.18 -2.63
N ARG A 96 4.92 10.68 -3.68
CA ARG A 96 3.61 10.22 -4.15
C ARG A 96 3.71 10.00 -5.64
N LEU A 97 3.40 8.78 -6.07
CA LEU A 97 3.36 8.44 -7.48
C LEU A 97 2.21 7.48 -7.76
N GLU A 98 1.52 7.70 -8.86
CA GLU A 98 0.58 6.75 -9.43
C GLU A 98 0.98 6.47 -10.87
N LEU A 99 1.10 5.20 -11.21
CA LEU A 99 1.39 4.72 -12.54
C LEU A 99 0.35 3.66 -12.90
N ALA A 100 -0.37 3.92 -13.98
CA ALA A 100 -1.41 3.05 -14.49
C ALA A 100 -1.33 3.00 -16.03
N PRO A 101 -1.66 1.88 -16.69
CA PRO A 101 -1.73 1.85 -18.15
C PRO A 101 -2.78 2.83 -18.67
N ASN A 102 -2.54 3.45 -19.83
CA ASN A 102 -3.44 4.46 -20.41
C ASN A 102 -4.86 3.93 -20.70
N VAL A 103 -4.99 2.62 -20.92
CA VAL A 103 -6.30 1.97 -21.15
C VAL A 103 -7.09 1.72 -19.85
N ARG A 104 -6.47 1.90 -18.68
CA ARG A 104 -7.16 1.78 -17.39
C ARG A 104 -8.03 3.02 -17.18
N GLN A 105 -9.29 2.82 -16.79
CA GLN A 105 -10.16 3.93 -16.43
C GLN A 105 -9.56 4.68 -15.22
N ALA A 106 -9.31 5.97 -15.41
CA ALA A 106 -8.81 6.82 -14.34
C ALA A 106 -9.80 6.85 -13.16
N PRO A 107 -9.31 6.88 -11.91
CA PRO A 107 -10.19 7.08 -10.76
C PRO A 107 -10.93 8.41 -10.90
N ARG A 108 -12.19 8.45 -10.44
CA ARG A 108 -13.03 9.67 -10.49
C ARG A 108 -12.37 10.88 -9.82
N GLN A 109 -11.54 10.62 -8.82
CA GLN A 109 -10.77 11.63 -8.12
C GLN A 109 -9.29 11.30 -8.24
N ALA A 110 -8.52 12.25 -8.78
CA ALA A 110 -7.08 12.12 -8.81
C ALA A 110 -6.50 12.07 -7.39
N PRO A 111 -5.42 11.30 -7.15
CA PRO A 111 -4.73 11.32 -5.87
C PRO A 111 -4.30 12.74 -5.50
N LYS A 112 -4.69 13.19 -4.29
CA LYS A 112 -4.36 14.53 -3.80
C LYS A 112 -2.84 14.76 -3.83
N GLY A 113 -2.43 15.93 -4.29
CA GLY A 113 -1.02 16.35 -4.34
C GLY A 113 -0.21 15.73 -5.48
N THR A 114 -0.85 15.12 -6.49
CA THR A 114 -0.15 14.62 -7.69
C THR A 114 -0.61 15.34 -8.95
N ARG A 115 0.33 15.59 -9.86
CA ARG A 115 0.07 16.13 -11.21
C ARG A 115 0.51 15.15 -12.29
N PRO A 116 -0.17 15.10 -13.45
CA PRO A 116 0.30 14.31 -14.57
C PRO A 116 1.65 14.84 -15.06
N VAL A 117 2.57 13.95 -15.40
CA VAL A 117 3.92 14.32 -15.88
C VAL A 117 4.32 13.47 -17.09
N LYS A 118 5.21 14.02 -17.92
CA LYS A 118 5.96 13.26 -18.93
C LYS A 118 7.39 13.11 -18.46
N LEU A 119 7.89 11.88 -18.45
CA LEU A 119 9.16 11.56 -17.84
C LEU A 119 10.33 11.64 -18.81
N GLY A 120 10.06 11.59 -20.13
CA GLY A 120 11.07 11.46 -21.17
C GLY A 120 11.45 10.00 -21.44
N ILE A 121 10.68 9.04 -20.91
CA ILE A 121 10.89 7.61 -21.08
C ILE A 121 9.83 7.10 -22.05
N SER A 122 10.23 6.87 -23.30
CA SER A 122 9.32 6.60 -24.43
C SER A 122 8.25 5.54 -24.13
N ILE A 123 8.64 4.40 -23.56
CA ILE A 123 7.69 3.31 -23.24
C ILE A 123 6.68 3.72 -22.17
N LEU A 124 7.11 4.45 -21.13
CA LEU A 124 6.21 4.92 -20.08
C LEU A 124 5.30 6.03 -20.58
N ASP A 125 5.85 7.00 -21.31
CA ASP A 125 5.09 8.15 -21.79
C ASP A 125 4.04 7.77 -22.84
N ARG A 126 4.22 6.65 -23.55
CA ARG A 126 3.29 6.10 -24.54
C ARG A 126 2.23 5.20 -23.90
N ASP A 127 2.64 4.27 -23.04
CA ASP A 127 1.77 3.17 -22.62
C ASP A 127 1.13 3.41 -21.24
N PHE A 128 1.67 4.36 -20.47
CA PHE A 128 1.27 4.63 -19.09
C PHE A 128 0.89 6.09 -18.86
N SER A 129 -0.01 6.28 -17.90
CA SER A 129 -0.32 7.55 -17.28
C SER A 129 0.45 7.62 -15.96
N VAL A 130 1.38 8.57 -15.87
CA VAL A 130 2.16 8.81 -14.66
C VAL A 130 1.72 10.11 -14.00
N ARG A 131 1.41 10.03 -12.71
CA ARG A 131 1.11 11.18 -11.85
C ARG A 131 2.06 11.17 -10.67
N THR A 132 2.63 12.32 -10.34
CA THR A 132 3.59 12.43 -9.23
C THR A 132 3.52 13.80 -8.56
N ASN A 133 3.97 13.90 -7.31
CA ASN A 133 4.25 15.19 -6.66
C ASN A 133 5.63 15.73 -7.04
N ASP A 134 6.57 14.84 -7.39
CA ASP A 134 7.96 15.17 -7.71
C ASP A 134 8.38 14.45 -9.01
N THR A 135 8.70 15.23 -10.05
CA THR A 135 9.06 14.71 -11.37
C THR A 135 10.48 14.14 -11.40
N GLU A 136 11.41 14.74 -10.66
CA GLU A 136 12.82 14.34 -10.68
C GLU A 136 13.01 13.05 -9.89
N MET A 137 12.40 12.98 -8.71
CA MET A 137 12.35 11.75 -7.92
C MET A 137 11.64 10.61 -8.66
N ALA A 138 10.58 10.92 -9.44
CA ALA A 138 9.92 9.93 -10.28
C ALA A 138 10.83 9.39 -11.40
N ARG A 139 11.64 10.24 -12.04
CA ARG A 139 12.62 9.80 -13.06
C ARG A 139 13.69 8.92 -12.45
N ASP A 140 14.19 9.29 -11.27
CA ASP A 140 15.22 8.52 -10.58
C ASP A 140 14.70 7.15 -10.08
N PHE A 141 13.47 7.12 -9.56
CA PHE A 141 12.77 5.89 -9.20
C PHE A 141 12.55 4.98 -10.43
N LEU A 142 12.10 5.55 -11.56
CA LEU A 142 11.80 4.82 -12.79
C LEU A 142 13.04 4.57 -13.64
N ASN A 143 14.10 4.06 -13.00
CA ASN A 143 15.31 3.60 -13.66
C ASN A 143 15.04 2.35 -14.53
N PRO A 144 15.98 1.93 -15.42
CA PRO A 144 15.75 0.84 -16.36
C PRO A 144 15.31 -0.49 -15.72
N HIS A 145 15.81 -0.83 -14.52
CA HIS A 145 15.42 -2.06 -13.84
C HIS A 145 13.96 -2.01 -13.36
N VAL A 146 13.54 -0.88 -12.79
CA VAL A 146 12.15 -0.67 -12.37
C VAL A 146 11.21 -0.65 -13.58
N VAL A 147 11.61 0.00 -14.67
CA VAL A 147 10.83 0.00 -15.92
C VAL A 147 10.66 -1.42 -16.46
N SER A 148 11.73 -2.23 -16.46
CA SER A 148 11.65 -3.64 -16.88
C SER A 148 10.65 -4.43 -16.01
N ALA A 149 10.71 -4.28 -14.69
CA ALA A 149 9.78 -4.95 -13.77
C ALA A 149 8.32 -4.50 -13.98
N ILE A 150 8.09 -3.22 -14.29
CA ILE A 150 6.76 -2.69 -14.65
C ILE A 150 6.25 -3.35 -15.94
N CYS A 151 7.09 -3.49 -16.96
CA CYS A 151 6.74 -4.17 -18.20
C CYS A 151 6.42 -5.65 -17.98
N ASP A 152 7.22 -6.35 -17.16
CA ASP A 152 7.00 -7.75 -16.82
C ASP A 152 5.66 -7.94 -16.08
N LEU A 153 5.37 -7.08 -15.10
CA LEU A 153 4.07 -7.09 -14.39
C LEU A 153 2.90 -6.82 -15.35
N GLN A 154 3.05 -5.87 -16.28
CA GLN A 154 2.02 -5.56 -17.27
C GLN A 154 1.79 -6.73 -18.25
N ALA A 155 2.81 -7.52 -18.57
CA ALA A 155 2.70 -8.69 -19.42
C ALA A 155 1.91 -9.85 -18.77
N MET A 156 1.77 -9.87 -17.43
CA MET A 156 1.03 -10.91 -16.72
C MET A 156 -0.49 -10.71 -16.70
N VAL A 157 -0.96 -9.53 -17.13
CA VAL A 157 -2.35 -9.08 -17.01
C VAL A 157 -2.95 -8.66 -18.33
N VAL A 158 -4.28 -8.57 -18.36
CA VAL A 158 -4.99 -7.91 -19.46
C VAL A 158 -4.59 -6.43 -19.55
N PRO A 159 -4.65 -5.81 -20.74
CA PRO A 159 -4.40 -4.39 -20.88
C PRO A 159 -5.21 -3.56 -19.86
N GLY A 160 -4.53 -2.67 -19.12
CA GLY A 160 -5.17 -1.85 -18.07
C GLY A 160 -5.28 -2.51 -16.70
N GLY A 161 -4.97 -3.80 -16.60
CA GLY A 161 -5.10 -4.61 -15.38
C GLY A 161 -3.97 -4.43 -14.36
N MET A 162 -3.21 -3.32 -14.39
CA MET A 162 -2.12 -3.07 -13.45
C MET A 162 -2.24 -1.68 -12.84
N LEU A 163 -1.79 -1.54 -11.60
CA LEU A 163 -1.66 -0.25 -10.90
C LEU A 163 -0.43 -0.30 -9.98
N VAL A 164 0.42 0.72 -10.09
CA VAL A 164 1.47 1.00 -9.11
C VAL A 164 1.11 2.31 -8.42
N SER A 165 1.00 2.30 -7.10
CA SER A 165 0.67 3.47 -6.29
C SER A 165 1.63 3.57 -5.10
N ILE A 166 2.27 4.72 -4.99
CA ILE A 166 3.19 5.08 -3.91
C ILE A 166 2.57 6.25 -3.16
N ASN A 167 2.50 6.13 -1.84
CA ASN A 167 2.18 7.21 -0.94
C ASN A 167 3.16 7.19 0.24
N PRO A 168 3.09 8.17 1.17
CA PRO A 168 4.05 8.22 2.25
C PRO A 168 4.10 7.00 3.16
N GLU A 169 3.04 6.18 3.22
CA GLU A 169 2.97 5.03 4.13
C GLU A 169 3.30 3.71 3.43
N ARG A 170 3.11 3.62 2.12
CA ARG A 170 3.22 2.35 1.40
C ARG A 170 3.46 2.48 -0.10
N LEU A 171 4.09 1.46 -0.63
CA LEU A 171 4.02 1.04 -2.03
C LEU A 171 2.92 -0.02 -2.18
N LEU A 172 2.06 0.15 -3.17
CA LEU A 172 1.05 -0.81 -3.61
C LEU A 172 1.31 -1.15 -5.08
N VAL A 173 1.50 -2.44 -5.36
CA VAL A 173 1.43 -3.01 -6.71
C VAL A 173 0.18 -3.87 -6.77
N GLN A 174 -0.72 -3.58 -7.70
CA GLN A 174 -1.95 -4.32 -7.91
C GLN A 174 -2.02 -4.85 -9.33
N VAL A 175 -2.42 -6.11 -9.44
CA VAL A 175 -2.59 -6.87 -10.68
C VAL A 175 -4.01 -7.40 -10.69
N ASP A 176 -4.79 -7.08 -11.71
CA ASP A 176 -6.21 -7.43 -11.86
C ASP A 176 -6.39 -8.87 -12.36
N ARG A 177 -5.68 -9.81 -11.71
CA ARG A 177 -5.73 -11.25 -11.92
C ARG A 177 -5.46 -11.97 -10.59
N ASN A 178 -6.06 -13.14 -10.39
CA ASN A 178 -5.69 -14.03 -9.29
C ASN A 178 -4.41 -14.80 -9.63
N LEU A 179 -3.26 -14.23 -9.30
CA LEU A 179 -1.96 -14.88 -9.50
C LEU A 179 -1.72 -16.03 -8.51
N GLY A 180 -2.51 -16.13 -7.44
CA GLY A 180 -2.41 -17.21 -6.46
C GLY A 180 -2.77 -18.61 -6.98
N LEU A 181 -3.24 -18.71 -8.23
CA LEU A 181 -3.48 -19.98 -8.92
C LEU A 181 -2.18 -20.64 -9.41
N GLY A 182 -1.11 -19.86 -9.63
CA GLY A 182 0.19 -20.37 -10.11
C GLY A 182 1.32 -19.96 -9.17
N VAL A 183 2.13 -20.95 -8.74
CA VAL A 183 3.26 -20.70 -7.84
C VAL A 183 4.27 -19.75 -8.48
N GLU A 184 4.71 -20.07 -9.70
CA GLU A 184 5.72 -19.31 -10.44
C GLU A 184 5.23 -17.90 -10.80
N THR A 185 3.96 -17.77 -11.21
CA THR A 185 3.38 -16.48 -11.56
C THR A 185 3.22 -15.57 -10.36
N LEU A 186 2.80 -16.11 -9.20
CA LEU A 186 2.70 -15.34 -7.97
C LEU A 186 4.08 -14.88 -7.51
N ASP A 187 5.04 -15.82 -7.51
CA ASP A 187 6.41 -15.56 -7.11
C ASP A 187 7.07 -14.49 -7.99
N ARG A 188 6.95 -14.62 -9.33
CA ARG A 188 7.51 -13.65 -10.26
C ARG A 188 6.92 -12.25 -10.04
N ALA A 189 5.61 -12.13 -9.90
CA ALA A 189 4.98 -10.84 -9.63
C ALA A 189 5.41 -10.23 -8.29
N VAL A 190 5.65 -11.06 -7.26
CA VAL A 190 6.20 -10.60 -5.98
C VAL A 190 7.64 -10.15 -6.16
N ALA A 191 8.47 -10.91 -6.86
CA ALA A 191 9.85 -10.53 -7.16
C ALA A 191 9.92 -9.19 -7.91
N ASP A 192 9.11 -9.00 -8.95
CA ASP A 192 9.05 -7.75 -9.73
C ASP A 192 8.55 -6.59 -8.85
N ALA A 193 7.54 -6.80 -7.99
CA ALA A 193 7.11 -5.79 -7.02
C ALA A 193 8.19 -5.43 -5.99
N LEU A 194 9.07 -6.37 -5.62
CA LEU A 194 10.21 -6.11 -4.75
C LEU A 194 11.32 -5.33 -5.47
N VAL A 195 11.48 -5.48 -6.79
CA VAL A 195 12.37 -4.61 -7.59
C VAL A 195 11.89 -3.15 -7.52
N LEU A 196 10.58 -2.91 -7.63
CA LEU A 196 9.99 -1.59 -7.44
C LEU A 196 10.25 -1.05 -6.02
N HIS A 197 10.04 -1.89 -5.00
CA HIS A 197 10.29 -1.52 -3.61
C HIS A 197 11.75 -1.10 -3.36
N ASP A 198 12.70 -1.93 -3.75
CA ASP A 198 14.11 -1.70 -3.50
C ASP A 198 14.61 -0.50 -4.32
N GLY A 199 14.16 -0.37 -5.58
CA GLY A 199 14.45 0.80 -6.42
C GLY A 199 13.95 2.12 -5.82
N LEU A 200 12.76 2.10 -5.21
CA LEU A 200 12.21 3.25 -4.51
C LEU A 200 13.05 3.64 -3.29
N LEU A 201 13.42 2.68 -2.44
CA LEU A 201 14.23 2.97 -1.25
C LEU A 201 15.64 3.48 -1.61
N VAL A 202 16.26 2.92 -2.65
CA VAL A 202 17.54 3.41 -3.17
C VAL A 202 17.41 4.83 -3.71
N GLY A 203 16.33 5.15 -4.45
CA GLY A 203 16.06 6.50 -4.92
C GLY A 203 15.89 7.50 -3.77
N VAL A 204 14.99 7.20 -2.82
CA VAL A 204 14.75 8.02 -1.63
C VAL A 204 16.05 8.27 -0.84
N SER A 205 16.84 7.22 -0.61
CA SER A 205 18.09 7.32 0.15
C SER A 205 19.10 8.24 -0.52
N ARG A 206 19.24 8.16 -1.86
CA ARG A 206 20.10 9.07 -2.62
C ARG A 206 19.64 10.52 -2.53
N TRP A 207 18.34 10.76 -2.64
CA TRP A 207 17.75 12.10 -2.53
C TRP A 207 17.93 12.72 -1.15
N VAL A 208 17.70 11.94 -0.08
CA VAL A 208 17.93 12.38 1.30
C VAL A 208 19.42 12.65 1.53
N SER A 209 20.30 11.78 1.04
CA SER A 209 21.76 11.92 1.20
C SER A 209 22.35 13.07 0.38
N ALA A 210 21.72 13.45 -0.72
CA ALA A 210 22.12 14.59 -1.55
C ALA A 210 21.89 15.95 -0.85
N GLY A 211 21.41 15.96 0.39
CA GLY A 211 21.27 17.19 1.17
C GLY A 211 20.26 18.15 0.58
N ILE A 212 19.30 17.64 -0.21
CA ILE A 212 18.13 18.41 -0.56
C ILE A 212 17.41 18.61 0.75
N ASN A 213 17.66 19.78 1.35
CA ASN A 213 16.78 20.38 2.32
C ASN A 213 15.40 20.20 1.72
N ILE A 214 14.61 19.30 2.31
CA ILE A 214 13.17 19.41 2.23
C ILE A 214 12.98 20.83 2.70
N VAL A 215 12.78 21.76 1.77
CA VAL A 215 12.25 23.06 2.08
C VAL A 215 10.86 22.69 2.57
N SER A 216 10.77 22.34 3.86
CA SER A 216 9.70 22.83 4.70
C SER A 216 9.56 24.25 4.25
N ASN A 217 8.42 24.55 3.65
CA ASN A 217 8.06 25.83 3.07
C ASN A 217 8.21 26.92 4.14
N GLN A 218 9.46 27.27 4.49
CA GLN A 218 9.87 28.50 5.11
C GLN A 218 10.15 29.36 3.88
N ALA A 219 9.06 29.93 3.36
CA ALA A 219 9.21 31.09 2.51
C ALA A 219 10.08 32.08 3.29
N GLU A 220 11.10 32.63 2.64
CA GLU A 220 11.68 33.87 3.12
C GLU A 220 10.54 34.90 3.26
N PRO A 221 10.57 35.79 4.27
CA PRO A 221 9.49 36.72 4.55
C PRO A 221 9.45 37.80 3.46
N GLY A 222 8.90 37.44 2.31
CA GLY A 222 8.24 38.37 1.41
C GLY A 222 6.96 38.82 2.10
N ASN A 223 6.82 40.12 2.28
CA ASN A 223 5.88 40.82 3.16
C ASN A 223 4.37 40.67 2.82
N ASP A 224 3.93 39.55 2.22
CA ASP A 224 2.55 39.29 1.79
C ASP A 224 2.14 37.81 2.01
N GLU A 225 2.64 37.14 3.06
CA GLU A 225 2.25 35.76 3.35
C GLU A 225 0.92 35.72 4.12
N ALA A 226 -0.10 35.15 3.48
CA ALA A 226 -1.40 34.95 4.12
C ALA A 226 -1.24 34.13 5.41
N PRO A 227 -1.93 34.50 6.51
CA PRO A 227 -1.73 33.86 7.81
C PRO A 227 -1.93 32.34 7.76
N PRO A 228 -1.12 31.57 8.52
CA PRO A 228 -1.18 30.11 8.52
C PRO A 228 -2.59 29.62 8.86
N THR A 229 -3.06 28.52 8.25
CA THR A 229 -4.45 28.04 8.45
C THR A 229 -4.50 26.83 9.38
N CYS A 230 -5.37 26.87 10.40
CA CYS A 230 -5.57 25.75 11.31
C CYS A 230 -6.25 24.59 10.57
N LYS A 231 -5.69 23.39 10.64
CA LYS A 231 -6.26 22.19 9.99
C LYS A 231 -7.45 21.56 10.72
N VAL A 232 -7.85 22.13 11.86
CA VAL A 232 -9.04 21.71 12.62
C VAL A 232 -10.26 22.50 12.17
N CYS A 233 -10.23 23.84 12.28
CA CYS A 233 -11.36 24.69 11.93
C CYS A 233 -11.30 25.24 10.49
N GLY A 234 -10.12 25.25 9.85
CA GLY A 234 -9.92 25.82 8.52
C GLY A 234 -9.71 27.34 8.50
N GLU A 235 -9.80 28.01 9.64
CA GLU A 235 -9.60 29.46 9.75
C GLU A 235 -8.12 29.84 9.80
N ALA A 236 -7.83 31.09 9.42
CA ALA A 236 -6.51 31.68 9.58
C ALA A 236 -6.15 31.82 11.07
N ILE A 237 -4.91 31.48 11.38
CA ILE A 237 -4.27 31.67 12.68
C ILE A 237 -3.66 33.07 12.61
N GLY A 238 -4.44 34.06 13.09
CA GLY A 238 -4.00 35.44 13.25
C GLY A 238 -3.18 35.63 14.53
N GLU A 239 -3.26 36.82 15.15
CA GLU A 239 -2.51 37.22 16.35
C GLU A 239 -2.90 36.49 17.66
N ALA A 240 -3.77 35.47 17.58
CA ALA A 240 -4.16 34.68 18.74
C ALA A 240 -3.02 33.73 19.17
N PRO A 241 -2.97 33.30 20.45
CA PRO A 241 -1.96 32.36 20.91
C PRO A 241 -1.96 31.06 20.09
N VAL A 242 -0.81 30.76 19.49
CA VAL A 242 -0.62 29.63 18.57
C VAL A 242 0.03 28.48 19.32
N ILE A 243 -0.48 27.27 19.08
CA ILE A 243 0.22 26.04 19.48
C ILE A 243 0.80 25.40 18.24
N VAL A 244 2.12 25.24 18.22
CA VAL A 244 2.84 24.55 17.15
C VAL A 244 3.16 23.12 17.59
N CYS A 245 2.75 22.14 16.80
CA CYS A 245 3.04 20.73 17.08
C CYS A 245 4.56 20.48 17.11
N SER A 246 5.10 19.93 18.20
CA SER A 246 6.55 19.69 18.31
C SER A 246 7.08 18.65 17.31
N ALA A 247 6.22 17.74 16.82
CA ALA A 247 6.63 16.65 15.93
C ALA A 247 6.56 17.02 14.44
N CYS A 248 5.53 17.76 14.02
CA CYS A 248 5.31 18.08 12.59
C CYS A 248 5.26 19.58 12.29
N GLN A 249 5.49 20.43 13.29
CA GLN A 249 5.55 21.89 13.18
C GLN A 249 4.28 22.52 12.56
N THR A 250 3.15 21.82 12.66
CA THR A 250 1.87 22.34 12.18
C THR A 250 1.26 23.28 13.22
N PRO A 251 0.86 24.51 12.83
CA PRO A 251 0.25 25.45 13.74
C PRO A 251 -1.25 25.16 13.94
N HIS A 252 -1.71 25.37 15.16
CA HIS A 252 -3.10 25.22 15.58
C HIS A 252 -3.52 26.38 16.46
N HIS A 253 -4.80 26.78 16.42
CA HIS A 253 -5.36 27.57 17.50
C HIS A 253 -5.29 26.77 18.80
N ARG A 254 -5.00 27.44 19.91
CA ARG A 254 -5.00 26.82 21.24
C ARG A 254 -6.29 26.04 21.52
N ASP A 255 -7.44 26.65 21.26
CA ASP A 255 -8.74 26.03 21.52
C ASP A 255 -8.96 24.79 20.65
N CYS A 256 -8.52 24.82 19.39
CA CYS A 256 -8.59 23.67 18.49
C CYS A 256 -7.67 22.53 18.95
N TRP A 257 -6.49 22.86 19.47
CA TRP A 257 -5.55 21.89 20.02
C TRP A 257 -6.09 21.23 21.29
N GLU A 258 -6.65 22.01 22.21
CA GLU A 258 -7.26 21.53 23.45
C GLU A 258 -8.53 20.70 23.16
N PHE A 259 -9.35 21.13 22.20
CA PHE A 259 -10.55 20.40 21.77
C PHE A 259 -10.23 19.03 21.15
N VAL A 260 -9.25 18.95 20.25
CA VAL A 260 -8.84 17.68 19.61
C VAL A 260 -7.96 16.83 20.55
N GLY A 261 -7.29 17.46 21.53
CA GLY A 261 -6.38 16.81 22.47
C GLY A 261 -4.99 16.51 21.89
N GLY A 262 -4.59 17.21 20.82
CA GLY A 262 -3.30 17.06 20.15
C GLY A 262 -3.32 17.47 18.67
N CYS A 263 -2.24 17.14 17.96
CA CYS A 263 -2.09 17.45 16.54
C CYS A 263 -3.13 16.70 15.69
N SER A 264 -3.91 17.45 14.89
CA SER A 264 -4.94 16.89 14.01
C SER A 264 -4.40 16.36 12.68
N ILE A 265 -3.10 16.48 12.43
CA ILE A 265 -2.47 15.91 11.25
C ILE A 265 -2.48 14.39 11.36
N TYR A 266 -3.10 13.75 10.38
CA TYR A 266 -3.17 12.30 10.28
C TYR A 266 -1.76 11.70 10.36
N GLY A 267 -1.55 10.82 11.35
CA GLY A 267 -0.28 10.13 11.59
C GLY A 267 0.69 10.83 12.55
N CYS A 268 0.43 12.09 12.95
CA CYS A 268 1.32 12.80 13.87
C CYS A 268 1.08 12.40 15.35
N ASN A 269 -0.17 12.28 15.79
CA ASN A 269 -0.58 11.89 17.17
C ASN A 269 0.15 12.60 18.33
N CYS A 270 0.91 13.67 18.08
CA CYS A 270 1.65 14.37 19.09
C CYS A 270 0.69 15.14 20.01
N LYS A 271 0.90 15.02 21.31
CA LYS A 271 0.15 15.75 22.34
C LYS A 271 0.95 16.90 22.96
N ILE A 272 2.15 17.13 22.45
CA ILE A 272 3.07 18.15 22.93
C ILE A 272 3.14 19.24 21.86
N GLY A 273 2.82 20.46 22.25
CA GLY A 273 2.96 21.64 21.42
C GLY A 273 3.72 22.73 22.16
N THR A 274 4.40 23.58 21.41
CA THR A 274 5.07 24.78 21.92
C THR A 274 4.19 25.99 21.67
N LEU A 275 4.10 26.88 22.67
CA LEU A 275 3.46 28.18 22.52
C LEU A 275 4.43 29.10 21.79
N GLU A 276 3.97 29.71 20.71
CA GLU A 276 4.61 30.87 20.07
C GLU A 276 3.89 32.16 20.45
#